data_AF-A0A453JBS5-F1
#
_entry.id   AF-A0A453JBS5-F1
#
_cell.length_a   1.000
_cell.length_b   1.000
_cell.length_c   1.000
_cell.angle_alpha   90.00
_cell.angle_beta   90.00
_cell.angle_gamma   90.00
#
_symmetry.space_group_name_H-M   'P 1'
#
loop_
_entity.id
_entity.type
_entity.pdbx_description
1 polymer ?
#
loop_
_entity_poly.entity_id
_entity_poly.type
_entity_poly.pdbx_seq_one_letter_code
_entity_poly.pdbx_strand_id
1 'polypeptide(L)'
;MLREEVTQDDIAEIVSRWTGIPVSKLKQSDREKLLYLEDELHKRVVGQDPAVKAVAEAIQRSRAGLSDPNRPIASFMFMGPTGVGKTELAKALASFMFNTEDAVVRIDMSEYMEKHSVSRLIGAPPGYVGYEEGGQLTEAVRRRPYSVVLFDEIEKAHSDVFNVFLQILDDGRVTDSQGRKVSFTNSIIIMTSNVGSQYILNMDEEGGATDSAYESMKKRVMDAARSVFRPEFMNRVDEYIVFKPLERKQINSIVKLQVTTSLTFDFVCNSK
;
A
#
# COMPACT_ATOMS: atom_id res chain seq x y z
N MET A 1 -15.53 -45.22 5.39
CA MET A 1 -16.80 -44.46 5.45
C MET A 1 -16.55 -43.11 4.79
N LEU A 2 -17.27 -42.78 3.72
CA LEU A 2 -17.24 -41.43 3.16
C LEU A 2 -17.97 -40.49 4.14
N ARG A 3 -17.36 -39.35 4.41
CA ARG A 3 -17.96 -38.28 5.22
C ARG A 3 -18.88 -37.46 4.29
N GLU A 4 -20.15 -37.29 4.66
CA GLU A 4 -21.15 -36.58 3.84
C GLU A 4 -21.21 -35.06 4.09
N GLU A 5 -20.46 -34.56 5.07
CA GLU A 5 -20.44 -33.12 5.40
C GLU A 5 -19.11 -32.49 5.04
N VAL A 6 -19.19 -31.31 4.40
CA VAL A 6 -18.04 -30.46 4.10
C VAL A 6 -17.70 -29.64 5.33
N THR A 7 -16.46 -29.76 5.81
CA THR A 7 -15.94 -29.01 6.95
C THR A 7 -15.13 -27.78 6.50
N GLN A 8 -14.82 -26.86 7.41
CA GLN A 8 -13.93 -25.73 7.13
C GLN A 8 -12.55 -26.19 6.63
N ASP A 9 -12.09 -27.36 7.06
CA ASP A 9 -10.82 -27.93 6.64
C ASP A 9 -10.84 -28.35 5.16
N ASP A 10 -11.96 -28.92 4.71
CA ASP A 10 -12.16 -29.31 3.31
C ASP A 10 -12.21 -28.07 2.40
N ILE A 11 -12.87 -26.99 2.85
CA ILE A 11 -12.90 -25.70 2.15
C ILE A 11 -11.49 -25.11 2.09
N ALA A 12 -10.77 -25.10 3.22
CA ALA A 12 -9.43 -24.52 3.30
C ALA A 12 -8.42 -25.28 2.41
N GLU A 13 -8.55 -26.59 2.26
CA GLU A 13 -7.68 -27.38 1.38
C GLU A 13 -7.89 -27.03 -0.11
N ILE A 14 -9.15 -26.86 -0.53
CA ILE A 14 -9.49 -26.43 -1.90
C ILE A 14 -8.97 -25.01 -2.15
N VAL A 15 -9.26 -24.07 -1.24
CA VAL A 15 -8.80 -22.67 -1.34
C VAL A 15 -7.28 -22.60 -1.35
N SER A 16 -6.61 -23.42 -0.55
CA SER A 16 -5.14 -23.52 -0.53
C SER A 16 -4.58 -23.94 -1.89
N ARG A 17 -5.15 -24.98 -2.53
CA ARG A 17 -4.72 -25.42 -3.86
C ARG A 17 -4.93 -24.36 -4.94
N TRP A 18 -6.01 -23.58 -4.86
CA TRP A 18 -6.29 -22.52 -5.83
C TRP A 18 -5.41 -21.28 -5.63
N THR A 19 -5.11 -20.93 -4.38
CA THR A 19 -4.42 -19.68 -4.04
C THR A 19 -2.91 -19.86 -3.80
N GLY A 20 -2.45 -21.09 -3.58
CA GLY A 20 -1.07 -21.38 -3.15
C GLY A 20 -0.81 -21.03 -1.67
N ILE A 21 -1.82 -20.60 -0.91
CA ILE A 21 -1.67 -20.20 0.50
C ILE A 21 -1.78 -21.45 1.39
N PRO A 22 -0.81 -21.75 2.28
CA PRO A 22 -0.87 -22.93 3.14
C PRO A 22 -2.14 -22.99 4.02
N VAL A 23 -2.72 -24.19 4.17
CA VAL A 23 -3.93 -24.40 4.99
C VAL A 23 -3.76 -23.90 6.42
N SER A 24 -2.58 -24.06 7.02
CA SER A 24 -2.26 -23.52 8.36
C SER A 24 -2.43 -22.01 8.44
N LYS A 25 -2.07 -21.29 7.38
CA LYS A 25 -2.30 -19.84 7.27
C LYS A 25 -3.77 -19.51 7.04
N LEU A 26 -4.56 -20.38 6.40
CA LEU A 26 -6.00 -20.17 6.21
C LEU A 26 -6.81 -20.42 7.50
N LYS A 27 -6.33 -21.30 8.38
CA LYS A 27 -7.00 -21.64 9.65
C LYS A 27 -6.78 -20.63 10.79
N GLN A 28 -5.66 -19.90 10.78
CA GLN A 28 -5.40 -18.89 11.80
C GLN A 28 -6.35 -17.71 11.61
N SER A 29 -7.00 -17.28 12.70
CA SER A 29 -7.95 -16.16 12.61
C SER A 29 -7.22 -14.90 12.16
N ASP A 30 -7.82 -14.14 11.24
CA ASP A 30 -7.25 -12.88 10.77
C ASP A 30 -6.95 -11.93 11.94
N ARG A 31 -7.75 -12.00 13.01
CA ARG A 31 -7.58 -11.21 14.23
C ARG A 31 -6.30 -11.54 15.00
N GLU A 32 -5.94 -12.82 15.13
CA GLU A 32 -4.71 -13.23 15.83
C GLU A 32 -3.45 -12.87 15.03
N LYS A 33 -3.49 -12.96 13.70
CA LYS A 33 -2.37 -12.50 12.86
C LYS A 33 -2.11 -11.02 13.10
N LEU A 34 -3.16 -10.21 13.07
CA LEU A 34 -3.05 -8.76 13.15
C LEU A 34 -2.46 -8.25 14.46
N LEU A 35 -2.49 -9.04 15.54
CA LEU A 35 -1.81 -8.71 16.81
C LEU A 35 -0.30 -8.51 16.63
N TYR A 36 0.30 -9.23 15.69
CA TYR A 36 1.75 -9.21 15.42
C TYR A 36 2.09 -8.43 14.15
N LEU A 37 1.15 -7.67 13.58
CA LEU A 37 1.36 -6.95 12.32
C LEU A 37 2.55 -5.98 12.42
N GLU A 38 2.62 -5.17 13.49
CA GLU A 38 3.71 -4.24 13.73
C GLU A 38 5.07 -4.98 13.78
N ASP A 39 5.17 -6.02 14.61
CA ASP A 39 6.38 -6.84 14.74
C ASP A 39 6.84 -7.46 13.42
N GLU A 40 5.91 -8.00 12.62
CA GLU A 40 6.22 -8.59 11.32
C GLU A 40 6.72 -7.55 10.32
N LEU A 41 6.13 -6.34 10.32
CA LEU A 41 6.59 -5.25 9.46
C LEU A 41 7.99 -4.77 9.87
N HIS A 42 8.29 -4.71 11.17
CA HIS A 42 9.60 -4.32 11.70
C HIS A 42 10.75 -5.26 11.33
N LYS A 43 10.45 -6.52 10.97
CA LYS A 43 11.47 -7.45 10.45
C LYS A 43 12.08 -6.98 9.12
N ARG A 44 11.34 -6.18 8.36
CA ARG A 44 11.74 -5.68 7.03
C ARG A 44 11.99 -4.18 7.00
N VAL A 45 11.19 -3.42 7.74
CA VAL A 45 11.22 -1.96 7.71
C VAL A 45 12.00 -1.44 8.91
N VAL A 46 13.16 -0.84 8.65
CA VAL A 46 14.09 -0.36 9.68
C VAL A 46 13.98 1.16 9.85
N GLY A 47 13.86 1.63 11.08
CA GLY A 47 13.97 3.06 11.44
C GLY A 47 12.72 3.90 11.18
N GLN A 48 11.59 3.27 10.82
CA GLN A 48 10.34 3.94 10.49
C GLN A 48 9.23 3.57 11.48
N ASP A 49 9.54 3.50 12.78
CA ASP A 49 8.62 3.04 13.83
C ASP A 49 7.27 3.79 13.84
N PRO A 50 7.22 5.14 13.72
CA PRO A 50 5.94 5.83 13.65
C PRO A 50 5.11 5.46 12.42
N ALA A 51 5.76 5.15 11.29
CA ALA A 51 5.08 4.74 10.06
C ALA A 51 4.51 3.33 10.19
N VAL A 52 5.31 2.38 10.69
CA VAL A 52 4.88 1.00 10.90
C VAL A 52 3.71 0.93 11.88
N LYS A 53 3.82 1.64 13.01
CA LYS A 53 2.75 1.71 14.02
C LYS A 53 1.45 2.30 13.45
N ALA A 54 1.52 3.43 12.75
CA ALA A 54 0.33 4.06 12.17
C ALA A 54 -0.37 3.14 11.15
N VAL A 55 0.41 2.43 10.31
CA VAL A 55 -0.15 1.41 9.40
C VAL A 55 -0.81 0.27 10.18
N ALA A 56 -0.14 -0.26 11.19
CA ALA A 56 -0.66 -1.37 11.98
C ALA A 56 -1.98 -1.01 12.67
N GLU A 57 -2.04 0.15 13.34
CA GLU A 57 -3.24 0.66 14.00
C GLU A 57 -4.40 0.86 13.02
N ALA A 58 -4.16 1.47 11.85
CA ALA A 58 -5.20 1.70 10.85
C ALA A 58 -5.80 0.39 10.31
N ILE A 59 -4.96 -0.60 10.00
CA ILE A 59 -5.41 -1.92 9.55
C ILE A 59 -6.19 -2.65 10.64
N GLN A 60 -5.70 -2.60 11.89
CA GLN A 60 -6.39 -3.21 13.02
C GLN A 60 -7.77 -2.58 13.27
N ARG A 61 -7.91 -1.25 13.18
CA ARG A 61 -9.21 -0.55 13.29
C ARG A 61 -10.20 -1.04 12.23
N SER A 62 -9.75 -1.13 10.98
CA SER A 62 -10.58 -1.62 9.88
C SER A 62 -11.07 -3.05 10.12
N ARG A 63 -10.17 -3.93 10.53
CA ARG A 63 -10.47 -5.35 10.78
C ARG A 63 -11.26 -5.60 12.07
N ALA A 64 -11.25 -4.66 13.00
CA ALA A 64 -12.14 -4.65 14.16
C ALA A 64 -13.58 -4.20 13.81
N GLY A 65 -13.86 -3.85 12.54
CA GLY A 65 -15.16 -3.36 12.11
C GLY A 65 -15.45 -1.92 12.53
N LEU A 66 -14.40 -1.15 12.86
CA LEU A 66 -14.52 0.25 13.26
C LEU A 66 -14.43 1.22 12.07
N SER A 67 -14.16 0.70 10.86
CA SER A 67 -14.16 1.45 9.61
C SER A 67 -15.39 1.09 8.75
N ASP A 68 -15.73 1.95 7.80
CA ASP A 68 -16.79 1.70 6.83
C ASP A 68 -16.45 0.48 5.95
N PRO A 69 -17.29 -0.59 5.92
CA PRO A 69 -17.02 -1.78 5.12
C PRO A 69 -17.11 -1.55 3.60
N ASN A 70 -17.63 -0.40 3.16
CA ASN A 70 -17.68 -0.03 1.74
C ASN A 70 -16.43 0.70 1.27
N ARG A 71 -15.52 1.10 2.18
CA ARG A 71 -14.26 1.75 1.83
C ARG A 71 -13.13 0.72 1.70
N PRO A 72 -11.98 1.07 1.11
CA PRO A 72 -10.79 0.24 1.16
C PRO A 72 -10.40 -0.10 2.60
N ILE A 73 -9.63 -1.17 2.80
CA ILE A 73 -9.21 -1.63 4.13
C ILE A 73 -8.57 -0.47 4.90
N ALA A 74 -7.67 0.26 4.24
CA ALA A 74 -7.12 1.52 4.72
C ALA A 74 -6.53 2.29 3.54
N SER A 75 -6.38 3.60 3.72
CA SER A 75 -5.74 4.49 2.77
C SER A 75 -4.65 5.34 3.44
N PHE A 76 -3.48 5.40 2.81
CA PHE A 76 -2.29 6.03 3.36
C PHE A 76 -1.67 7.01 2.37
N MET A 77 -1.23 8.17 2.88
CA MET A 77 -0.31 9.07 2.17
C MET A 77 1.09 8.98 2.80
N PHE A 78 2.02 8.33 2.11
CA PHE A 78 3.41 8.18 2.51
C PHE A 78 4.25 9.35 1.97
N MET A 79 4.68 10.23 2.86
CA MET A 79 5.45 11.43 2.52
C MET A 79 6.90 11.28 2.98
N GLY A 80 7.85 11.61 2.11
CA GLY A 80 9.27 11.47 2.42
C GLY A 80 10.14 11.61 1.18
N PRO A 81 11.46 11.73 1.29
CA PRO A 81 12.34 11.59 0.12
C PRO A 81 12.33 10.15 -0.42
N THR A 82 12.96 9.92 -1.57
CA THR A 82 13.14 8.57 -2.11
C THR A 82 14.12 7.77 -1.26
N GLY A 83 14.01 6.44 -1.28
CA GLY A 83 14.97 5.55 -0.60
C GLY A 83 14.78 5.36 0.92
N VAL A 84 13.84 6.04 1.56
CA VAL A 84 13.58 5.93 3.02
C VAL A 84 12.73 4.74 3.45
N GLY A 85 12.23 3.93 2.49
CA GLY A 85 11.49 2.70 2.79
C GLY A 85 9.98 2.71 2.52
N LYS A 86 9.43 3.75 1.86
CA LYS A 86 8.01 3.84 1.48
C LYS A 86 7.50 2.59 0.74
N THR A 87 8.19 2.21 -0.33
CA THR A 87 7.85 1.03 -1.14
C THR A 87 8.11 -0.28 -0.39
N GLU A 88 9.12 -0.33 0.48
CA GLU A 88 9.43 -1.53 1.28
C GLU A 88 8.30 -1.81 2.29
N LEU A 89 7.76 -0.77 2.93
CA LEU A 89 6.61 -0.92 3.80
C LEU A 89 5.38 -1.43 3.04
N ALA A 90 5.14 -0.94 1.82
CA ALA A 90 4.06 -1.45 0.97
C ALA A 90 4.22 -2.94 0.63
N LYS A 91 5.45 -3.37 0.29
CA LYS A 91 5.77 -4.78 0.01
C LYS A 91 5.65 -5.67 1.24
N ALA A 92 6.17 -5.21 2.38
CA ALA A 92 6.05 -5.91 3.66
C ALA A 92 4.57 -6.10 4.03
N LEU A 93 3.76 -5.06 3.84
CA LEU A 93 2.32 -5.11 4.09
C LEU A 93 1.60 -6.07 3.13
N ALA A 94 1.94 -6.07 1.84
CA ALA A 94 1.40 -7.01 0.86
C ALA A 94 1.76 -8.46 1.21
N SER A 95 3.02 -8.71 1.56
CA SER A 95 3.50 -10.02 1.99
C SER A 95 2.78 -10.51 3.24
N PHE A 96 2.52 -9.64 4.20
CA PHE A 96 1.81 -10.01 5.43
C PHE A 96 0.31 -10.23 5.18
N MET A 97 -0.36 -9.24 4.58
CA MET A 97 -1.82 -9.23 4.43
C MET A 97 -2.30 -10.22 3.36
N PHE A 98 -1.52 -10.41 2.30
CA PHE A 98 -1.92 -11.16 1.11
C PHE A 98 -0.97 -12.31 0.76
N ASN A 99 -0.05 -12.65 1.67
CA ASN A 99 0.89 -13.76 1.57
C ASN A 99 1.89 -13.71 0.39
N THR A 100 1.99 -12.58 -0.31
CA THR A 100 2.98 -12.37 -1.36
C THR A 100 3.17 -10.88 -1.66
N GLU A 101 4.40 -10.50 -1.99
CA GLU A 101 4.72 -9.15 -2.47
C GLU A 101 4.12 -8.85 -3.84
N ASP A 102 3.84 -9.86 -4.66
CA ASP A 102 3.22 -9.71 -5.98
C ASP A 102 1.78 -9.18 -5.88
N ALA A 103 1.23 -9.09 -4.66
CA ALA A 103 -0.03 -8.43 -4.40
C ALA A 103 0.06 -6.90 -4.46
N VAL A 104 1.26 -6.33 -4.66
CA VAL A 104 1.42 -4.91 -4.94
C VAL A 104 1.05 -4.62 -6.40
N VAL A 105 -0.03 -3.86 -6.60
CA VAL A 105 -0.37 -3.23 -7.88
C VAL A 105 0.25 -1.84 -7.89
N ARG A 106 1.34 -1.66 -8.62
CA ARG A 106 2.08 -0.39 -8.66
C ARG A 106 1.70 0.43 -9.89
N ILE A 107 1.36 1.70 -9.69
CA ILE A 107 1.04 2.66 -10.74
C ILE A 107 1.88 3.92 -10.52
N ASP A 108 2.66 4.31 -11.51
CA ASP A 108 3.46 5.54 -11.48
C ASP A 108 2.61 6.72 -11.98
N MET A 109 2.35 7.71 -11.11
CA MET A 109 1.52 8.87 -11.46
C MET A 109 2.21 9.86 -12.40
N SER A 110 3.51 9.74 -12.61
CA SER A 110 4.22 10.49 -13.66
C SER A 110 3.77 10.05 -15.07
N GLU A 111 3.25 8.83 -15.25
CA GLU A 111 2.63 8.41 -16.52
C GLU A 111 1.23 9.00 -16.75
N TYR A 112 0.68 9.67 -15.73
CA TYR A 112 -0.68 10.19 -15.68
C TYR A 112 -0.76 11.73 -15.56
N MET A 113 0.32 12.42 -15.97
CA MET A 113 0.43 13.89 -15.93
C MET A 113 -0.50 14.60 -16.93
N GLU A 114 -0.86 13.92 -18.02
CA GLU A 114 -1.61 14.52 -19.13
C GLU A 114 -3.07 14.05 -19.12
N LYS A 115 -4.01 14.94 -19.47
CA LYS A 115 -5.45 14.63 -19.42
C LYS A 115 -5.84 13.35 -20.18
N HIS A 116 -5.25 13.09 -21.34
CA HIS A 116 -5.61 11.92 -22.16
C HIS A 116 -5.12 10.61 -21.55
N SER A 117 -4.03 10.65 -20.79
CA SER A 117 -3.46 9.48 -20.11
C SER A 117 -4.34 8.95 -18.98
N VAL A 118 -5.19 9.80 -18.38
CA VAL A 118 -6.15 9.43 -17.33
C VAL A 118 -7.10 8.33 -17.78
N SER A 119 -7.48 8.33 -19.06
CA SER A 119 -8.35 7.29 -19.61
C SER A 119 -7.68 5.90 -19.56
N ARG A 120 -6.34 5.80 -19.64
CA ARG A 120 -5.63 4.51 -19.50
C ARG A 120 -5.76 3.89 -18.11
N LEU A 121 -6.03 4.69 -17.08
CA LEU A 121 -6.14 4.20 -15.71
C LEU A 121 -7.39 3.34 -15.52
N ILE A 122 -8.53 3.81 -16.04
CA ILE A 122 -9.85 3.17 -15.90
C ILE A 122 -10.35 2.48 -17.18
N GLY A 123 -9.73 2.78 -18.32
CA GLY A 123 -10.07 2.27 -19.65
C GLY A 123 -10.48 3.42 -20.58
N ALA A 124 -10.08 3.33 -21.85
CA ALA A 124 -10.53 4.27 -22.87
C ALA A 124 -12.05 4.09 -23.11
N PRO A 125 -12.80 5.15 -23.44
CA PRO A 125 -14.21 5.03 -23.79
C PRO A 125 -14.42 4.34 -25.16
N PRO A 126 -15.64 3.83 -25.46
CA PRO A 126 -15.93 3.21 -26.75
C PRO A 126 -15.56 4.12 -27.93
N GLY A 127 -14.82 3.57 -28.90
CA GLY A 127 -14.37 4.30 -30.09
C GLY A 127 -12.98 4.94 -30.00
N TYR A 128 -12.25 4.77 -28.89
CA TYR A 128 -10.86 5.22 -28.73
C TYR A 128 -9.88 4.04 -28.76
N VAL A 129 -8.63 4.31 -29.17
CA VAL A 129 -7.55 3.31 -29.13
C VAL A 129 -7.33 2.85 -27.69
N GLY A 130 -7.22 1.53 -27.47
CA GLY A 130 -7.09 0.93 -26.13
C GLY A 130 -8.41 0.60 -25.43
N TYR A 131 -9.56 0.74 -26.10
CA TYR A 131 -10.88 0.37 -25.53
C TYR A 131 -10.95 -1.10 -25.07
N GLU A 132 -10.36 -2.02 -25.85
CA GLU A 132 -10.38 -3.46 -25.55
C GLU A 132 -9.37 -3.88 -24.47
N GLU A 133 -8.36 -3.06 -24.18
CA GLU A 133 -7.30 -3.38 -23.22
C GLU A 133 -7.76 -3.21 -21.76
N GLY A 134 -8.87 -2.50 -21.54
CA GLY A 134 -9.36 -2.14 -20.21
C GLY A 134 -8.47 -1.07 -19.54
N GLY A 135 -8.80 -0.71 -18.30
CA GLY A 135 -7.97 0.21 -17.52
C GLY A 135 -6.84 -0.52 -16.80
N GLN A 136 -5.65 0.06 -16.78
CA GLN A 136 -4.50 -0.52 -16.09
C GLN A 136 -4.79 -0.80 -14.61
N LEU A 137 -5.45 0.15 -13.93
CA LEU A 137 -5.83 0.00 -12.52
C LEU A 137 -7.03 -0.94 -12.37
N THR A 138 -8.09 -0.71 -13.15
CA THR A 138 -9.36 -1.44 -13.02
C THR A 138 -9.17 -2.93 -13.35
N GLU A 139 -8.40 -3.28 -14.38
CA GLU A 139 -8.11 -4.68 -14.71
C GLU A 139 -7.19 -5.35 -13.68
N ALA A 140 -6.16 -4.65 -13.19
CA ALA A 140 -5.26 -5.21 -12.19
C ALA A 140 -6.00 -5.57 -10.90
N VAL A 141 -6.84 -4.66 -10.39
CA VAL A 141 -7.63 -4.89 -9.18
C VAL A 141 -8.76 -5.88 -9.41
N ARG A 142 -9.40 -5.90 -10.60
CA ARG A 142 -10.41 -6.91 -10.95
C ARG A 142 -9.82 -8.32 -10.95
N ARG A 143 -8.59 -8.50 -11.45
CA ARG A 143 -7.88 -9.79 -11.43
C ARG A 143 -7.39 -10.15 -10.03
N ARG A 144 -7.03 -9.15 -9.22
CA ARG A 144 -6.52 -9.34 -7.85
C ARG A 144 -7.15 -8.35 -6.85
N PRO A 145 -8.37 -8.63 -6.36
CA PRO A 145 -9.08 -7.71 -5.45
C PRO A 145 -8.39 -7.54 -4.09
N TYR A 146 -7.66 -8.56 -3.65
CA TYR A 146 -6.83 -8.56 -2.44
C TYR A 146 -5.42 -8.09 -2.79
N SER A 147 -5.20 -6.79 -2.71
CA SER A 147 -3.97 -6.14 -3.17
C SER A 147 -3.62 -4.90 -2.36
N VAL A 148 -2.34 -4.56 -2.38
CA VAL A 148 -1.86 -3.23 -2.00
C VAL A 148 -1.74 -2.44 -3.29
N VAL A 149 -2.54 -1.39 -3.47
CA VAL A 149 -2.46 -0.52 -4.64
C VAL A 149 -1.55 0.66 -4.29
N LEU A 150 -0.36 0.68 -4.90
CA LEU A 150 0.68 1.67 -4.67
C LEU A 150 0.69 2.69 -5.81
N PHE A 151 0.29 3.91 -5.52
CA PHE A 151 0.36 5.06 -6.42
C PHE A 151 1.60 5.87 -6.11
N ASP A 152 2.63 5.79 -6.97
CA ASP A 152 3.86 6.53 -6.76
C ASP A 152 3.78 7.95 -7.32
N GLU A 153 4.41 8.90 -6.63
CA GLU A 153 4.53 10.32 -7.03
C GLU A 153 3.20 11.02 -7.31
N ILE A 154 2.23 10.87 -6.39
CA ILE A 154 0.85 11.35 -6.56
C ILE A 154 0.74 12.85 -6.87
N GLU A 155 1.70 13.67 -6.45
CA GLU A 155 1.76 15.10 -6.81
C GLU A 155 1.95 15.38 -8.31
N LYS A 156 2.36 14.39 -9.09
CA LYS A 156 2.54 14.49 -10.55
C LYS A 156 1.25 14.22 -11.32
N ALA A 157 0.28 13.56 -10.70
CA ALA A 157 -0.97 13.18 -11.36
C ALA A 157 -1.73 14.40 -11.89
N HIS A 158 -2.35 14.23 -13.07
CA HIS A 158 -3.31 15.21 -13.57
C HIS A 158 -4.50 15.35 -12.60
N SER A 159 -5.09 16.55 -12.51
CA SER A 159 -6.20 16.85 -11.59
C SER A 159 -7.39 15.90 -11.75
N ASP A 160 -7.66 15.45 -12.97
CA ASP A 160 -8.79 14.56 -13.27
C ASP A 160 -8.62 13.16 -12.66
N VAL A 161 -7.39 12.74 -12.34
CA VAL A 161 -7.13 11.47 -11.65
C VAL A 161 -7.72 11.48 -10.24
N PHE A 162 -7.73 12.65 -9.57
CA PHE A 162 -8.28 12.77 -8.21
C PHE A 162 -9.78 12.48 -8.14
N ASN A 163 -10.54 12.65 -9.22
CA ASN A 163 -11.94 12.24 -9.29
C ASN A 163 -12.10 10.71 -9.19
N VAL A 164 -11.14 9.95 -9.71
CA VAL A 164 -11.09 8.49 -9.57
C VAL A 164 -10.72 8.12 -8.13
N PHE A 165 -9.73 8.80 -7.54
CA PHE A 165 -9.36 8.60 -6.14
C PHE A 165 -10.52 8.87 -5.19
N LEU A 166 -11.29 9.94 -5.37
CA LEU A 166 -12.45 10.21 -4.53
C LEU A 166 -13.46 9.04 -4.56
N GLN A 167 -13.75 8.48 -5.73
CA GLN A 167 -14.62 7.29 -5.85
C GLN A 167 -14.04 6.06 -5.13
N ILE A 168 -12.74 5.83 -5.27
CA ILE A 168 -12.06 4.70 -4.58
C ILE A 168 -12.10 4.90 -3.07
N LEU A 169 -11.80 6.10 -2.58
CA LEU A 169 -11.67 6.35 -1.15
C LEU A 169 -13.02 6.50 -0.45
N ASP A 170 -14.08 6.93 -1.15
CA ASP A 170 -15.43 7.08 -0.60
C ASP A 170 -16.28 5.82 -0.77
N ASP A 171 -16.41 5.32 -2.00
CA ASP A 171 -17.34 4.22 -2.32
C ASP A 171 -16.64 2.85 -2.41
N GLY A 172 -15.30 2.82 -2.30
CA GLY A 172 -14.50 1.61 -2.48
C GLY A 172 -14.69 0.97 -3.84
N ARG A 173 -15.18 1.72 -4.84
CA ARG A 173 -15.58 1.20 -6.14
C ARG A 173 -15.36 2.23 -7.24
N VAL A 174 -14.98 1.75 -8.42
CA VAL A 174 -14.91 2.56 -9.64
C VAL A 174 -15.62 1.82 -10.75
N THR A 175 -16.32 2.57 -11.60
CA THR A 175 -16.87 2.01 -12.84
C THR A 175 -15.88 2.26 -13.97
N ASP A 176 -15.47 1.19 -14.64
CA ASP A 176 -14.58 1.29 -15.79
C ASP A 176 -15.32 1.80 -17.05
N SER A 177 -14.59 2.04 -18.13
CA SER A 177 -15.16 2.55 -19.37
C SER A 177 -16.09 1.56 -20.10
N GLN A 178 -16.10 0.28 -19.69
CA GLN A 178 -17.00 -0.76 -20.19
C GLN A 178 -18.25 -0.92 -19.29
N GLY A 179 -18.40 -0.08 -18.27
CA GLY A 179 -19.53 -0.11 -17.34
C GLY A 179 -19.42 -1.16 -16.23
N ARG A 180 -18.26 -1.81 -16.09
CA ARG A 180 -18.03 -2.83 -15.06
C ARG A 180 -17.63 -2.14 -13.76
N LYS A 181 -18.27 -2.55 -12.65
CA LYS A 181 -17.94 -2.06 -11.31
C LYS A 181 -16.79 -2.88 -10.75
N VAL A 182 -15.66 -2.22 -10.47
CA VAL A 182 -14.49 -2.80 -9.81
C VAL A 182 -14.47 -2.37 -8.35
N SER A 183 -14.22 -3.32 -7.45
CA SER A 183 -14.24 -3.08 -6.00
C SER A 183 -12.84 -3.11 -5.40
N PHE A 184 -12.59 -2.13 -4.53
CA PHE A 184 -11.36 -1.88 -3.78
C PHE A 184 -11.55 -2.11 -2.27
N THR A 185 -12.70 -2.64 -1.83
CA THR A 185 -13.00 -2.85 -0.39
C THR A 185 -12.05 -3.85 0.28
N ASN A 186 -11.43 -4.72 -0.52
CA ASN A 186 -10.42 -5.68 -0.08
C ASN A 186 -8.97 -5.21 -0.36
N SER A 187 -8.81 -3.97 -0.78
CA SER A 187 -7.52 -3.39 -1.14
C SER A 187 -7.03 -2.44 -0.06
N ILE A 188 -5.71 -2.27 0.02
CA ILE A 188 -5.06 -1.21 0.80
C ILE A 188 -4.52 -0.19 -0.18
N ILE A 189 -4.88 1.08 -0.01
CA ILE A 189 -4.45 2.15 -0.91
C ILE A 189 -3.25 2.86 -0.29
N ILE A 190 -2.13 2.91 -1.00
CA ILE A 190 -0.94 3.66 -0.59
C ILE A 190 -0.60 4.65 -1.70
N MET A 191 -0.48 5.92 -1.34
CA MET A 191 0.01 6.96 -2.23
C MET A 191 1.36 7.44 -1.71
N THR A 192 2.37 7.54 -2.55
CA THR A 192 3.67 8.11 -2.18
C THR A 192 3.82 9.50 -2.74
N SER A 193 4.41 10.38 -1.93
CA SER A 193 4.71 11.75 -2.35
C SER A 193 6.08 12.18 -1.87
N ASN A 194 6.75 12.99 -2.69
CA ASN A 194 7.99 13.66 -2.32
C ASN A 194 7.75 15.12 -1.88
N VAL A 195 6.48 15.56 -1.81
CA VAL A 195 6.10 16.90 -1.34
C VAL A 195 6.61 17.13 0.10
N GLY A 196 7.24 18.28 0.31
CA GLY A 196 7.75 18.67 1.64
C GLY A 196 9.02 17.92 2.07
N SER A 197 9.60 17.08 1.22
CA SER A 197 10.83 16.32 1.52
C SER A 197 12.03 17.21 1.92
N GLN A 198 12.09 18.44 1.43
CA GLN A 198 13.11 19.41 1.84
C GLN A 198 13.08 19.71 3.35
N TYR A 199 11.89 19.69 3.98
CA TYR A 199 11.78 19.91 5.42
C TYR A 199 12.26 18.72 6.24
N ILE A 200 12.23 17.53 5.62
CA ILE A 200 12.65 16.28 6.22
C ILE A 200 14.19 16.19 6.19
N LEU A 201 14.81 16.58 5.07
CA LEU A 201 16.27 16.56 4.91
C LEU A 201 16.97 17.59 5.81
N ASN A 202 16.40 18.79 5.98
CA ASN A 202 17.03 19.85 6.77
C ASN A 202 17.00 19.58 8.29
N MET A 203 16.20 18.61 8.75
CA MET A 203 16.09 18.27 10.17
C MET A 203 17.31 17.49 10.68
N ASP A 204 17.98 16.73 9.81
CA ASP A 204 19.22 16.01 10.15
C ASP A 204 20.40 16.97 10.42
N GLU A 205 20.40 18.15 9.79
CA GLU A 205 21.48 19.13 9.91
C GLU A 205 21.45 19.90 11.25
N GLU A 206 20.28 20.03 11.87
CA GLU A 206 20.09 20.81 13.11
C GLU A 206 20.24 19.99 14.42
N GLY A 207 20.62 18.72 14.32
CA GLY A 207 21.12 17.93 15.47
C GLY A 207 20.09 17.56 16.56
N GLY A 208 18.79 17.65 16.27
CA GLY A 208 17.74 17.45 17.28
C GLY A 208 16.74 16.35 16.94
N ALA A 209 17.05 15.08 17.22
CA ALA A 209 16.09 13.99 17.23
C ALA A 209 15.21 14.03 18.50
N THR A 210 14.51 15.15 18.72
CA THR A 210 13.49 15.27 19.77
C THR A 210 12.10 15.08 19.16
N ASP A 211 11.16 14.54 19.94
CA ASP A 211 9.77 14.38 19.51
C ASP A 211 9.15 15.73 19.08
N SER A 212 9.56 16.83 19.73
CA SER A 212 9.13 18.18 19.36
C SER A 212 9.62 18.62 17.97
N ALA A 213 10.84 18.26 17.58
CA ALA A 213 11.36 18.56 16.25
C ALA A 213 10.63 17.74 15.17
N TYR A 214 10.33 16.47 15.46
CA TYR A 214 9.56 15.62 14.55
C TYR A 214 8.14 16.16 14.31
N GLU A 215 7.43 16.58 15.36
CA GLU A 215 6.10 17.17 15.22
C GLU A 215 6.13 18.49 14.42
N SER A 216 7.14 19.33 14.64
CA SER A 216 7.34 20.56 13.87
C SER A 216 7.59 20.28 12.38
N MET A 217 8.46 19.32 12.07
CA MET A 217 8.71 18.86 10.70
C MET A 217 7.43 18.27 10.08
N LYS A 218 6.75 17.37 10.78
CA LYS A 218 5.49 16.76 10.30
C LYS A 218 4.47 17.84 9.96
N LYS A 219 4.34 18.88 10.79
CA LYS A 219 3.46 20.03 10.51
C LYS A 219 3.84 20.74 9.21
N ARG A 220 5.14 21.05 8.99
CA ARG A 220 5.61 21.70 7.76
C ARG A 220 5.35 20.86 6.51
N VAL A 221 5.56 19.54 6.60
CA VAL A 221 5.27 18.60 5.50
C VAL A 221 3.76 18.59 5.20
N MET A 222 2.92 18.53 6.23
CA MET A 222 1.47 18.58 6.07
C MET A 222 0.98 19.91 5.48
N ASP A 223 1.58 21.04 5.86
CA ASP A 223 1.24 22.34 5.29
C ASP A 223 1.64 22.44 3.81
N ALA A 224 2.77 21.82 3.42
CA ALA A 224 3.14 21.68 2.02
C ALA A 224 2.20 20.74 1.24
N ALA A 225 1.74 19.64 1.85
CA ALA A 225 0.73 18.78 1.24
C ALA A 225 -0.59 19.53 1.00
N ARG A 226 -1.02 20.37 1.94
CA ARG A 226 -2.23 21.20 1.83
C ARG A 226 -2.17 22.27 0.73
N SER A 227 -0.98 22.71 0.34
CA SER A 227 -0.84 23.66 -0.77
C SER A 227 -0.90 22.98 -2.14
N VAL A 228 -0.63 21.66 -2.21
CA VAL A 228 -0.64 20.86 -3.44
C VAL A 228 -1.97 20.16 -3.64
N PHE A 229 -2.50 19.53 -2.59
CA PHE A 229 -3.71 18.71 -2.67
C PHE A 229 -4.94 19.46 -2.17
N ARG A 230 -6.08 19.22 -2.83
CA ARG A 230 -7.36 19.84 -2.46
C ARG A 230 -7.87 19.24 -1.14
N PRO A 231 -8.53 20.04 -0.27
CA PRO A 231 -9.10 19.56 0.99
C PRO A 231 -10.04 18.37 0.82
N GLU A 232 -10.81 18.31 -0.28
CA GLU A 232 -11.73 17.21 -0.56
C GLU A 232 -11.03 15.85 -0.60
N PHE A 233 -9.93 15.74 -1.35
CA PHE A 233 -9.10 14.53 -1.41
C PHE A 233 -8.42 14.30 -0.07
N MET A 234 -7.92 15.38 0.54
CA MET A 234 -7.15 15.23 1.76
C MET A 234 -7.96 14.61 2.91
N ASN A 235 -9.22 14.98 3.01
CA ASN A 235 -10.15 14.50 4.04
C ASN A 235 -10.60 13.03 3.82
N ARG A 236 -10.24 12.40 2.68
CA ARG A 236 -10.58 11.00 2.38
C ARG A 236 -9.46 10.02 2.64
N VAL A 237 -8.23 10.50 2.83
CA VAL A 237 -7.10 9.67 3.22
C VAL A 237 -7.16 9.43 4.72
N ASP A 238 -7.07 8.17 5.14
CA ASP A 238 -7.21 7.82 6.56
C ASP A 238 -6.00 8.26 7.40
N GLU A 239 -4.79 8.10 6.87
CA GLU A 239 -3.56 8.44 7.58
C GLU A 239 -2.49 9.09 6.69
N TYR A 240 -1.85 10.12 7.24
CA TYR A 240 -0.70 10.81 6.64
C TYR A 240 0.57 10.45 7.40
N ILE A 241 1.47 9.76 6.73
CA ILE A 241 2.65 9.16 7.33
C ILE A 241 3.90 9.81 6.77
N VAL A 242 4.62 10.53 7.63
CA VAL A 242 5.90 11.17 7.28
C VAL A 242 7.04 10.22 7.65
N PHE A 243 7.82 9.83 6.65
CA PHE A 243 9.00 8.99 6.80
C PHE A 243 10.19 9.84 7.23
N LYS A 244 10.99 9.28 8.14
CA LYS A 244 12.19 9.93 8.65
C LYS A 244 13.39 9.63 7.73
N PRO A 245 14.39 10.53 7.70
CA PRO A 245 15.70 10.18 7.16
C PRO A 245 16.26 8.95 7.87
N LEU A 246 17.05 8.16 7.14
CA LEU A 246 17.67 6.95 7.71
C LEU A 246 19.02 7.31 8.35
N GLU A 247 19.15 6.98 9.63
CA GLU A 247 20.42 7.11 10.34
C GLU A 247 21.44 6.08 9.84
N ARG A 248 22.73 6.39 9.96
CA ARG A 248 23.81 5.48 9.55
C ARG A 248 23.72 4.09 10.17
N LYS A 249 23.28 3.99 11.43
CA LYS A 249 23.05 2.70 12.11
C LYS A 249 21.91 1.90 11.45
N GLN A 250 20.84 2.58 11.05
CA GLN A 250 19.69 1.98 10.37
C GLN A 250 20.08 1.49 8.97
N ILE A 251 20.83 2.31 8.21
CA ILE A 251 21.39 1.92 6.91
C ILE A 251 22.23 0.65 7.04
N ASN A 252 23.12 0.56 8.03
CA ASN A 252 23.93 -0.64 8.27
C ASN A 252 23.06 -1.89 8.52
N SER A 253 21.98 -1.76 9.29
CA SER A 253 21.02 -2.84 9.51
C SER A 253 20.30 -3.25 8.23
N ILE A 254 19.90 -2.29 7.38
CA ILE A 254 19.27 -2.55 6.08
C ILE A 254 20.23 -3.32 5.16
N VAL A 255 21.49 -2.90 5.08
CA VAL A 255 22.52 -3.60 4.28
C VAL A 255 22.69 -5.03 4.77
N LYS A 256 22.74 -5.25 6.09
CA LYS A 256 22.84 -6.59 6.67
C LYS A 256 21.63 -7.46 6.30
N LEU A 257 20.42 -6.91 6.34
CA LEU A 257 19.21 -7.62 5.92
C LEU A 257 19.27 -8.00 4.44
N GLN A 258 19.64 -7.08 3.55
CA GLN A 258 19.74 -7.34 2.11
C GLN A 258 20.77 -8.43 1.78
N VAL A 259 21.96 -8.37 2.38
CA VAL A 259 23.01 -9.39 2.18
C VAL A 259 22.54 -10.76 2.66
N THR A 260 21.86 -10.84 3.80
CA THR A 260 21.34 -12.11 4.35
C THR A 260 20.29 -12.71 3.41
N THR A 261 19.36 -11.90 2.93
CA THR A 261 18.32 -12.34 1.98
C THR A 261 18.91 -12.84 0.67
N SER A 262 19.89 -12.13 0.10
CA SER A 262 20.57 -12.54 -1.14
C SER A 262 21.36 -13.84 -0.97
N LEU A 263 22.11 -14.00 0.12
CA LEU A 263 22.90 -15.22 0.37
C LEU A 263 22.01 -16.46 0.63
N THR A 264 20.82 -16.27 1.20
CA THR A 264 19.86 -17.36 1.41
C THR A 264 19.30 -17.86 0.06
N PHE A 265 19.13 -16.95 -0.91
CA PHE A 265 18.68 -17.30 -2.27
C PHE A 265 19.73 -18.12 -3.03
N ASP A 266 21.02 -17.79 -2.89
CA ASP A 266 22.11 -18.48 -3.58
C ASP A 266 22.36 -19.91 -3.05
N PHE A 267 22.15 -20.16 -1.74
CA PHE A 267 22.32 -21.50 -1.18
C PHE A 267 21.18 -22.47 -1.55
N VAL A 268 19.95 -21.97 -1.71
CA VAL A 268 18.81 -22.78 -2.15
C VAL A 268 18.93 -23.14 -3.64
N CYS A 269 19.48 -22.25 -4.47
CA CYS A 269 19.70 -22.50 -5.89
C CYS A 269 20.91 -23.42 -6.19
N ASN A 270 21.88 -23.56 -5.28
CA ASN A 270 23.04 -24.44 -5.44
C ASN A 270 22.89 -25.83 -4.81
N SER A 271 21.69 -26.21 -4.38
CA SER A 271 21.39 -27.54 -3.80
C SER A 271 20.53 -28.40 -4.72
N LYS A 272 20.90 -28.50 -6.01
CA LYS A 272 20.39 -29.50 -6.96
C LYS A 272 21.54 -30.17 -7.69
#